data_AF-A0A350I8Y6-F1
#
_entry.id   AF-A0A350I8Y6-F1
#
_cell.length_a   1.000
_cell.length_b   1.000
_cell.length_c   1.000
_cell.angle_alpha   90.00
_cell.angle_beta   90.00
_cell.angle_gamma   90.00
#
_symmetry.space_group_name_H-M   'P 1'
#
loop_
_entity.id
_entity.type
_entity.pdbx_description
1 polymer ?
#
loop_
_entity_poly.entity_id
_entity_poly.type
_entity_poly.pdbx_seq_one_letter_code
_entity_poly.pdbx_strand_id
1 'polypeptide(L)'
;MYYSTYGKPSKVSNPLMDKMVVFAADFLEIDETIEIDFEDDFEDECGYCNYDKEGITIGIKPTLSRTEICKTLFHEMVHAKQYIKGELVSGVGRKPSRWFGKPVKGDNYWDLPWEREAYETEAAMWAIFSTEILKKRLR
;
A
#
# COMPACT_ATOMS: atom_id res chain seq x y z
N MET A 1 4.96 -14.92 -1.36
CA MET A 1 5.50 -13.71 -0.70
C MET A 1 5.71 -13.97 0.79
N TYR A 2 6.81 -13.47 1.35
CA TYR A 2 7.01 -13.34 2.79
C TYR A 2 6.80 -11.88 3.19
N TYR A 3 6.22 -11.65 4.36
CA TYR A 3 6.06 -10.31 4.93
C TYR A 3 6.27 -10.36 6.44
N SER A 4 6.67 -9.23 7.02
CA SER A 4 6.75 -9.02 8.46
C SER A 4 5.68 -8.01 8.89
N THR A 5 5.12 -8.17 10.08
CA THR A 5 4.22 -7.16 10.66
C THR A 5 4.60 -6.82 12.08
N TYR A 6 4.56 -5.52 12.41
CA TYR A 6 4.80 -5.00 13.73
C TYR A 6 3.63 -4.11 14.19
N GLY A 7 3.34 -4.07 15.49
CA GLY A 7 2.27 -3.21 16.05
C GLY A 7 0.82 -3.58 15.67
N LYS A 8 0.60 -4.66 14.92
CA LYS A 8 -0.72 -4.99 14.32
C LYS A 8 -1.86 -5.02 15.35
N PRO A 9 -2.95 -4.24 15.15
CA PRO A 9 -4.04 -4.17 16.11
C PRO A 9 -4.84 -5.48 16.17
N SER A 10 -5.40 -5.79 17.35
CA SER A 10 -6.14 -7.04 17.61
C SER A 10 -7.35 -7.25 16.69
N LYS A 11 -7.92 -6.17 16.14
CA LYS A 11 -9.02 -6.20 15.17
C LYS A 11 -8.63 -6.79 13.80
N VAL A 12 -7.33 -6.91 13.53
CA VAL A 12 -6.76 -7.55 12.33
C VAL A 12 -6.10 -8.87 12.73
N SER A 13 -6.83 -9.97 12.53
CA SER A 13 -6.31 -11.31 12.78
C SER A 13 -5.22 -11.68 11.76
N ASN A 14 -4.24 -12.53 12.11
CA ASN A 14 -3.22 -13.00 11.17
C ASN A 14 -3.82 -13.62 9.90
N PRO A 15 -4.87 -14.47 9.96
CA PRO A 15 -5.55 -14.98 8.77
C PRO A 15 -6.12 -13.89 7.84
N LEU A 16 -6.55 -12.75 8.39
CA LEU A 16 -7.01 -11.62 7.59
C LEU A 16 -5.81 -10.92 6.95
N MET A 17 -4.74 -10.71 7.70
CA MET A 17 -3.49 -10.12 7.22
C MET A 17 -2.91 -10.92 6.05
N ASP A 18 -2.78 -12.24 6.21
CA ASP A 18 -2.27 -13.14 5.19
C ASP A 18 -3.10 -13.05 3.90
N LYS A 19 -4.43 -13.05 4.02
CA LYS A 19 -5.32 -12.88 2.86
C LYS A 19 -5.10 -11.55 2.16
N MET A 20 -4.99 -10.45 2.90
CA MET A 20 -4.83 -9.13 2.30
C MET A 20 -3.49 -9.04 1.56
N VAL A 21 -2.40 -9.41 2.20
CA VAL A 21 -1.04 -9.30 1.63
C VAL A 21 -0.87 -10.24 0.44
N VAL A 22 -1.26 -11.52 0.58
CA VAL A 22 -1.13 -12.49 -0.52
C VAL A 22 -1.98 -12.07 -1.71
N PHE A 23 -3.21 -11.61 -1.48
CA PHE A 23 -4.07 -11.13 -2.56
C PHE A 23 -3.48 -9.90 -3.26
N ALA A 24 -3.06 -8.88 -2.51
CA ALA A 24 -2.52 -7.65 -3.09
C ALA A 24 -1.21 -7.91 -3.85
N ALA A 25 -0.33 -8.74 -3.31
CA ALA A 25 0.93 -9.09 -3.94
C ALA A 25 0.73 -9.87 -5.25
N ASP A 26 -0.20 -10.84 -5.26
CA ASP A 26 -0.56 -11.58 -6.48
C ASP A 26 -1.21 -10.65 -7.52
N PHE A 27 -2.14 -9.79 -7.08
CA PHE A 27 -2.83 -8.84 -7.95
C PHE A 27 -1.88 -7.83 -8.62
N LEU A 28 -0.85 -7.38 -7.89
CA LEU A 28 0.09 -6.36 -8.35
C LEU A 28 1.39 -6.95 -8.94
N GLU A 29 1.53 -8.28 -8.90
CA GLU A 29 2.74 -9.03 -9.29
C GLU A 29 3.98 -8.55 -8.52
N ILE A 30 3.88 -8.49 -7.19
CA ILE A 30 4.98 -8.14 -6.30
C ILE A 30 5.62 -9.41 -5.73
N ASP A 31 6.90 -9.60 -6.04
CA ASP A 31 7.71 -10.73 -5.56
C ASP A 31 8.70 -10.36 -4.44
N GLU A 32 8.77 -9.08 -4.05
CA GLU A 32 9.65 -8.61 -2.98
C GLU A 32 9.10 -8.90 -1.57
N THR A 33 9.97 -8.88 -0.57
CA THR A 33 9.57 -8.94 0.84
C THR A 33 9.11 -7.55 1.29
N ILE A 34 7.99 -7.49 2.03
CA ILE A 34 7.43 -6.24 2.53
C ILE A 34 7.37 -6.26 4.05
N GLU A 35 7.78 -5.15 4.65
CA GLU A 35 7.58 -4.85 6.06
C GLU A 35 6.33 -4.00 6.25
N ILE A 36 5.47 -4.36 7.21
CA ILE A 36 4.22 -3.65 7.48
C ILE A 36 4.16 -3.23 8.94
N ASP A 37 4.26 -1.93 9.16
CA ASP A 37 4.31 -1.32 10.48
C ASP A 37 3.00 -0.63 10.82
N PHE A 38 2.43 -0.99 11.96
CA PHE A 38 1.27 -0.32 12.51
C PHE A 38 1.72 0.65 13.61
N GLU A 39 1.79 1.92 13.26
CA GLU A 39 2.26 3.01 14.13
C GLU A 39 1.26 4.17 14.16
N ASP A 40 1.25 4.99 15.21
CA ASP A 40 0.29 6.08 15.38
C ASP A 40 0.91 7.47 15.09
N ASP A 41 2.07 7.48 14.42
CA ASP A 41 2.85 8.68 14.11
C ASP A 41 2.37 9.38 12.82
N PHE A 42 1.06 9.29 12.56
CA PHE A 42 0.39 9.90 11.41
C PHE A 42 -0.41 11.12 11.86
N GLU A 43 -0.15 12.28 11.27
CA GLU A 43 -0.97 13.48 11.51
C GLU A 43 -2.34 13.33 10.84
N ASP A 44 -2.37 13.50 9.52
CA ASP A 44 -3.60 13.48 8.72
C ASP A 44 -3.67 12.27 7.76
N GLU A 45 -2.56 11.56 7.55
CA GLU A 45 -2.49 10.41 6.65
C GLU A 45 -3.02 9.12 7.30
N CYS A 46 -3.45 8.18 6.46
CA CYS A 46 -3.88 6.84 6.88
C CYS A 46 -2.74 5.82 6.88
N GLY A 47 -1.72 6.06 6.04
CA GLY A 47 -0.61 5.17 5.79
C GLY A 47 0.47 5.86 4.94
N TYR A 48 1.58 5.17 4.72
CA TYR A 48 2.62 5.55 3.77
C TYR A 48 3.33 4.32 3.22
N CYS A 49 4.01 4.49 2.09
CA CYS A 49 4.94 3.52 1.54
C CYS A 49 6.33 4.18 1.37
N ASN A 50 7.34 3.58 2.00
CA ASN A 50 8.74 3.93 1.79
C ASN A 50 9.45 2.83 0.99
N TYR A 51 10.35 3.24 0.09
CA TYR A 51 11.21 2.35 -0.68
C TYR A 51 12.64 2.88 -0.68
N ASP A 52 13.55 2.12 -0.07
CA ASP A 52 14.95 2.48 0.02
C ASP A 52 15.88 1.25 -0.10
N LYS A 53 17.09 1.35 0.44
CA LYS A 53 18.09 0.27 0.37
C LYS A 53 17.76 -0.91 1.27
N GLU A 54 16.95 -0.70 2.29
CA GLU A 54 16.56 -1.71 3.29
C GLU A 54 15.33 -2.49 2.81
N GLY A 55 14.55 -1.93 1.88
CA GLY A 55 13.46 -2.61 1.19
C GLY A 55 12.22 -1.73 1.09
N ILE A 56 11.06 -2.38 1.20
CA ILE A 56 9.74 -1.73 1.20
C ILE A 56 9.16 -1.80 2.59
N THR A 57 8.82 -0.63 3.14
CA THR A 57 8.11 -0.50 4.40
C THR A 57 6.78 0.19 4.16
N ILE A 58 5.70 -0.42 4.63
CA ILE A 58 4.35 0.13 4.59
C ILE A 58 3.93 0.47 6.02
N GLY A 59 3.70 1.77 6.28
CA GLY A 59 3.11 2.25 7.51
C GLY A 59 1.59 2.30 7.41
N ILE A 60 0.87 1.88 8.47
CA ILE A 60 -0.60 1.96 8.55
C ILE A 60 -1.04 2.42 9.94
N LYS A 61 -1.91 3.43 10.01
CA LYS A 61 -2.46 3.92 11.27
C LYS A 61 -3.36 2.86 11.95
N PRO A 62 -3.04 2.37 13.17
CA PRO A 62 -3.75 1.25 13.81
C PRO A 62 -5.13 1.63 14.35
N THR A 63 -5.40 2.93 14.52
CA THR A 63 -6.68 3.45 15.04
C THR A 63 -7.80 3.33 14.01
N LEU A 64 -7.48 3.23 12.71
CA LEU A 64 -8.41 3.03 11.61
C LEU A 64 -9.33 1.82 11.79
N SER A 65 -10.52 1.87 11.19
CA SER A 65 -11.41 0.72 11.15
C SER A 65 -10.79 -0.43 10.35
N ARG A 66 -11.28 -1.65 10.56
CA ARG A 66 -10.78 -2.84 9.84
C ARG A 66 -10.90 -2.69 8.31
N THR A 67 -11.94 -2.01 7.84
CA THR A 67 -12.15 -1.76 6.41
C THR A 67 -11.15 -0.74 5.88
N GLU A 68 -10.92 0.34 6.62
CA GLU A 68 -9.93 1.36 6.26
C GLU A 68 -8.52 0.77 6.23
N ILE A 69 -8.12 -0.01 7.22
CA ILE A 69 -6.81 -0.70 7.21
C ILE A 69 -6.61 -1.54 5.94
N CYS A 70 -7.65 -2.27 5.51
CA CYS A 70 -7.56 -3.10 4.30
C CYS A 70 -7.36 -2.25 3.05
N LYS A 71 -8.12 -1.16 2.94
CA LYS A 71 -8.00 -0.21 1.83
C LYS A 71 -6.65 0.51 1.83
N THR A 72 -6.22 1.03 2.98
CA THR A 72 -4.92 1.67 3.14
C THR A 72 -3.80 0.71 2.76
N LEU A 73 -3.83 -0.54 3.23
CA LEU A 73 -2.83 -1.53 2.81
C LEU A 73 -2.81 -1.72 1.29
N PHE A 74 -3.98 -1.82 0.64
CA PHE A 74 -4.04 -1.94 -0.82
C PHE A 74 -3.51 -0.70 -1.53
N HIS A 75 -3.81 0.49 -1.01
CA HIS A 75 -3.29 1.75 -1.51
C HIS A 75 -1.75 1.79 -1.48
N GLU A 76 -1.17 1.54 -0.30
CA GLU A 76 0.28 1.57 -0.11
C GLU A 76 0.98 0.45 -0.88
N MET A 77 0.34 -0.70 -1.08
CA MET A 77 0.86 -1.77 -1.94
C MET A 77 0.95 -1.36 -3.41
N VAL A 78 0.06 -0.48 -3.89
CA VAL A 78 0.19 0.09 -5.25
C VAL A 78 1.41 0.99 -5.32
N HIS A 79 1.66 1.83 -4.32
CA HIS A 79 2.89 2.62 -4.25
C HIS A 79 4.14 1.76 -4.20
N ALA A 80 4.11 0.66 -3.43
CA ALA A 80 5.19 -0.32 -3.42
C ALA A 80 5.48 -0.86 -4.83
N LYS A 81 4.43 -1.30 -5.55
CA LYS A 81 4.54 -1.72 -6.97
C LYS A 81 5.13 -0.62 -7.84
N GLN A 82 4.67 0.62 -7.70
CA GLN A 82 5.14 1.74 -8.50
C GLN A 82 6.64 2.01 -8.29
N TYR A 83 7.12 1.90 -7.06
CA TYR A 83 8.55 2.01 -6.74
C TYR A 83 9.35 0.82 -7.28
N ILE A 84 8.91 -0.42 -7.02
CA ILE A 84 9.59 -1.65 -7.49
C ILE A 84 9.75 -1.64 -9.02
N LYS A 85 8.67 -1.29 -9.74
CA LYS A 85 8.66 -1.27 -11.22
C LYS A 85 9.33 -0.03 -11.80
N GLY A 86 9.81 0.91 -10.96
CA GLY A 86 10.45 2.16 -11.38
C GLY A 86 9.52 3.14 -12.10
N GLU A 87 8.22 2.97 -11.91
CA GLU A 87 7.18 3.83 -12.50
C GLU A 87 7.13 5.16 -11.76
N LEU A 88 7.19 5.11 -10.42
CA LEU A 88 7.33 6.28 -9.57
C LEU A 88 8.77 6.37 -9.06
N VAL A 89 9.38 7.54 -9.21
CA VAL A 89 10.62 7.91 -8.54
C VAL A 89 10.38 9.19 -7.79
N SER A 90 10.42 9.11 -6.46
CA SER A 90 10.18 10.27 -5.59
C SER A 90 11.27 11.33 -5.72
N GLY A 91 10.83 12.58 -5.76
CA GLY A 91 11.70 13.73 -5.80
C GLY A 91 12.48 13.90 -4.50
N VAL A 92 13.76 14.28 -4.60
CA VAL A 92 14.61 14.58 -3.44
C VAL A 92 15.05 16.04 -3.50
N GLY A 93 14.83 16.79 -2.43
CA GLY A 93 15.15 18.20 -2.34
C GLY A 93 14.36 19.03 -3.36
N ARG A 94 15.06 19.63 -4.33
CA ARG A 94 14.44 20.45 -5.41
C ARG A 94 14.10 19.65 -6.67
N LYS A 95 14.43 18.35 -6.71
CA LYS A 95 14.13 17.51 -7.87
C LYS A 95 12.66 17.09 -7.82
N PRO A 96 11.90 17.27 -8.92
CA PRO A 96 10.51 16.79 -8.96
C PRO A 96 10.46 15.27 -8.98
N SER A 97 9.38 14.70 -8.45
CA SER A 97 9.06 13.29 -8.66
C SER A 97 8.86 13.00 -10.14
N ARG A 98 9.15 11.77 -10.55
CA ARG A 98 9.05 11.32 -11.94
C ARG A 98 8.05 10.17 -12.04
N TRP A 99 7.15 10.27 -13.01
CA TRP A 99 6.18 9.23 -13.36
C TRP A 99 6.52 8.70 -14.75
N PHE A 100 6.81 7.39 -14.85
CA PHE A 100 7.36 6.74 -16.05
C PHE A 100 8.53 7.54 -16.66
N GLY A 101 9.45 7.98 -15.79
CA GLY A 101 10.62 8.76 -16.19
C GLY A 101 10.33 10.21 -16.62
N LYS A 102 9.08 10.69 -16.55
CA LYS A 102 8.74 12.10 -16.85
C LYS A 102 8.57 12.88 -15.56
N PRO A 103 9.24 14.04 -15.39
CA PRO A 103 9.03 14.87 -14.21
C PRO A 103 7.59 15.37 -14.18
N VAL A 104 6.92 15.15 -13.05
CA VAL A 104 5.56 15.66 -12.81
C VAL A 104 5.66 16.78 -11.79
N LYS A 105 4.99 17.90 -12.08
CA LYS A 105 4.74 18.96 -11.13
C LYS A 105 3.24 19.07 -10.99
N GLY A 106 2.71 18.74 -9.83
CA GLY A 106 1.31 18.90 -9.50
C GLY A 106 1.20 19.72 -8.24
N ASP A 107 0.30 20.69 -8.24
CA ASP A 107 0.02 21.53 -7.06
C ASP A 107 -1.02 20.87 -6.15
N ASN A 108 -1.85 19.98 -6.71
CA ASN A 108 -2.85 19.18 -5.99
C ASN A 108 -2.41 17.72 -5.92
N TYR A 109 -2.30 17.21 -4.70
CA TYR A 109 -1.88 15.83 -4.41
C TYR A 109 -2.78 14.79 -5.10
N TRP A 110 -4.10 14.97 -5.02
CA TRP A 110 -5.09 14.04 -5.57
C TRP A 110 -5.06 13.89 -7.10
N ASP A 111 -4.51 14.88 -7.80
CA ASP A 111 -4.42 14.88 -9.26
C ASP A 111 -3.11 14.26 -9.77
N LEU A 112 -2.20 13.89 -8.86
CA LEU A 112 -0.95 13.24 -9.22
C LEU A 112 -1.24 11.87 -9.85
N PRO A 113 -0.55 11.51 -10.93
CA PRO A 113 -0.92 10.33 -11.71
C PRO A 113 -0.72 9.02 -10.93
N TRP A 114 0.24 8.96 -10.01
CA TRP A 114 0.45 7.80 -9.13
C TRP A 114 -0.65 7.65 -8.08
N GLU A 115 -1.14 8.76 -7.51
CA GLU A 115 -2.29 8.76 -6.59
C GLU A 115 -3.57 8.31 -7.29
N ARG A 116 -3.80 8.80 -8.51
CA ARG A 116 -4.96 8.38 -9.31
C ARG A 116 -4.93 6.88 -9.61
N GLU A 117 -3.78 6.35 -10.00
CA GLU A 117 -3.61 4.90 -10.18
C GLU A 117 -3.83 4.14 -8.87
N ALA A 118 -3.28 4.64 -7.75
CA ALA A 118 -3.43 4.02 -6.44
C ALA A 118 -4.91 3.93 -6.03
N TYR A 119 -5.68 5.01 -6.13
CA TYR A 119 -7.11 5.02 -5.80
C TYR A 119 -7.96 4.12 -6.70
N GLU A 120 -7.73 4.14 -8.02
CA GLU A 120 -8.47 3.29 -8.95
C GLU A 120 -8.18 1.80 -8.71
N THR A 121 -6.91 1.47 -8.45
CA THR A 121 -6.46 0.09 -8.22
C THR A 121 -6.87 -0.42 -6.83
N GLU A 122 -6.78 0.41 -5.79
CA GLU A 122 -7.31 0.14 -4.45
C GLU A 122 -8.80 -0.19 -4.52
N ALA A 123 -9.59 0.61 -5.24
CA ALA A 123 -11.02 0.38 -5.38
C ALA A 123 -11.32 -0.97 -6.06
N ALA A 124 -10.57 -1.33 -7.10
CA ALA A 124 -10.69 -2.63 -7.77
C ALA A 124 -10.32 -3.80 -6.83
N MET A 125 -9.18 -3.70 -6.14
CA MET A 125 -8.73 -4.70 -5.17
C MET A 125 -9.76 -4.88 -4.04
N TRP A 126 -10.26 -3.78 -3.47
CA TRP A 126 -11.27 -3.83 -2.42
C TRP A 126 -12.57 -4.48 -2.89
N ALA A 127 -13.04 -4.14 -4.10
CA ALA A 127 -14.26 -4.73 -4.67
C ALA A 127 -14.14 -6.26 -4.77
N ILE A 128 -13.02 -6.77 -5.30
CA ILE A 128 -12.76 -8.21 -5.43
C ILE A 128 -12.56 -8.85 -4.06
N PHE A 129 -11.73 -8.25 -3.21
CA PHE A 129 -11.39 -8.81 -1.90
C PHE A 129 -12.61 -8.96 -1.00
N SER A 130 -13.43 -7.91 -0.90
CA SER A 130 -14.60 -7.87 -0.02
C SER A 130 -15.73 -8.81 -0.48
N THR A 131 -15.81 -9.10 -1.78
CA THR A 131 -16.85 -9.97 -2.36
C THR A 131 -16.40 -11.43 -2.41
N GLU A 132 -15.19 -11.70 -2.89
CA GLU A 132 -14.73 -13.03 -3.26
C GLU A 132 -13.75 -13.66 -2.27
N ILE A 133 -12.93 -12.88 -1.57
CA ILE A 133 -11.82 -13.41 -0.75
C ILE A 133 -12.16 -13.42 0.73
N LEU A 134 -12.73 -12.33 1.24
CA LEU A 134 -13.00 -12.15 2.65
C LEU A 134 -13.96 -13.22 3.18
N LYS A 135 -14.93 -13.63 2.36
CA LYS A 135 -15.96 -14.63 2.69
C LYS A 135 -15.46 -16.08 2.61
N LYS A 136 -14.34 -16.34 1.94
CA LYS A 136 -13.79 -17.71 1.81
C LYS A 136 -13.17 -18.13 3.15
N ARG A 137 -13.50 -19.32 3.65
CA ARG A 137 -12.76 -19.93 4.76
C ARG A 137 -11.37 -20.32 4.26
N LEU A 138 -10.33 -19.96 5.01
CA LEU A 138 -9.00 -20.56 4.81
C LEU A 138 -9.15 -22.05 5.13
N ARG A 139 -8.76 -22.89 4.18
CA ARG A 139 -8.73 -24.35 4.36
C ARG A 139 -7.44 -24.75 5.06
#